data_AF-V4ME12-F1
#
_entry.id   AF-V4ME12-F1
#
_cell.length_a   1.000
_cell.length_b   1.000
_cell.length_c   1.000
_cell.angle_alpha   90.00
_cell.angle_beta   90.00
_cell.angle_gamma   90.00
#
_symmetry.space_group_name_H-M   'P 1'
#
loop_
_entity.id
_entity.type
_entity.pdbx_description
1 polymer ?
#
loop_
_entity_poly.entity_id
_entity_poly.type
_entity_poly.pdbx_seq_one_letter_code
_entity_poly.pdbx_strand_id
1 'polypeptide(L)'
;MAHADMITHLSEELILRILSLLPAKDVVVTMVLSKRWKCIVVLVPRLEYDYAMYQYLGVGSRFLRFVYSSLLLHEAPVLESLCLKLYRKSGVLDIGVWV
;
A
#
# COMPACT_ATOMS: atom_id res chain seq x y z
N MET A 1 3.76 36.51 1.46
CA MET A 1 4.66 35.59 2.19
C MET A 1 4.36 34.20 1.66
N ALA A 2 5.31 33.56 0.98
CA ALA A 2 5.10 32.22 0.42
C ALA A 2 4.99 31.22 1.58
N HIS A 3 3.93 30.42 1.58
CA HIS A 3 3.78 29.30 2.51
C HIS A 3 4.87 28.27 2.12
N ALA A 4 5.98 28.25 2.85
CA ALA A 4 7.06 27.32 2.57
C ALA A 4 6.53 25.88 2.70
N ASP A 5 6.67 25.09 1.63
CA ASP A 5 6.22 23.71 1.62
C ASP A 5 7.17 22.85 2.47
N MET A 6 6.84 22.68 3.74
CA MET A 6 7.63 21.92 4.71
C MET A 6 7.83 20.46 4.29
N ILE A 7 6.92 19.89 3.49
CA ILE A 7 6.98 18.50 3.04
C ILE A 7 8.13 18.32 2.03
N THR A 8 8.40 19.34 1.22
CA THR A 8 9.52 19.30 0.25
C THR A 8 10.90 19.25 0.92
N HIS A 9 11.02 19.77 2.14
CA HIS A 9 12.27 19.85 2.89
C HIS A 9 12.59 18.62 3.75
N LEU A 10 11.67 17.66 3.87
CA LEU A 10 11.92 16.42 4.61
C LEU A 10 13.06 15.62 3.97
N SER A 11 13.86 14.89 4.75
CA SER A 11 14.86 13.95 4.21
C SER A 11 14.18 12.70 3.62
N GLU A 12 14.88 11.96 2.76
CA GLU A 12 14.30 10.74 2.17
C GLU A 12 13.98 9.67 3.22
N GLU A 13 14.83 9.56 4.24
CA GLU A 13 14.60 8.68 5.39
C GLU A 13 13.31 9.03 6.16
N LEU A 14 13.04 10.31 6.38
CA LEU A 14 11.80 10.74 7.04
C LEU A 14 10.58 10.47 6.16
N ILE A 15 10.70 10.68 4.84
CA ILE A 15 9.63 10.33 3.89
C ILE A 15 9.37 8.82 3.94
N LEU A 16 10.40 7.98 3.86
CA LEU A 16 10.26 6.52 3.98
C LEU A 16 9.59 6.11 5.28
N ARG A 17 9.96 6.75 6.40
CA ARG A 17 9.38 6.48 7.70
C ARG A 17 7.90 6.88 7.76
N ILE A 18 7.52 8.02 7.18
CA ILE A 18 6.12 8.44 7.07
C ILE A 18 5.34 7.46 6.21
N LEU A 19 5.85 7.11 5.03
CA LEU A 19 5.21 6.18 4.10
C LEU A 19 5.04 4.79 4.70
N SER A 20 6.00 4.33 5.51
CA SER A 20 5.94 3.04 6.22
C SER A 20 4.83 2.95 7.28
N LEU A 21 4.19 4.08 7.62
CA LEU A 21 3.03 4.14 8.53
C LEU A 21 1.70 4.10 7.77
N LEU A 22 1.73 4.15 6.44
CA LEU A 22 0.53 4.22 5.61
C LEU A 22 0.21 2.85 5.00
N PRO A 23 -1.09 2.57 4.72
CA PRO A 23 -1.46 1.47 3.85
C PRO A 23 -0.84 1.62 2.47
N ALA A 24 -0.50 0.51 1.82
CA ALA A 24 0.17 0.49 0.51
C ALA A 24 -0.61 1.26 -0.57
N LYS A 25 -1.95 1.28 -0.47
CA LYS A 25 -2.82 2.08 -1.34
C LYS A 25 -2.48 3.56 -1.28
N ASP A 26 -2.34 4.10 -0.08
CA ASP A 26 -2.09 5.52 0.15
C ASP A 26 -0.63 5.85 -0.16
N VAL A 27 0.31 4.94 0.13
CA VAL A 27 1.71 5.04 -0.31
C VAL A 27 1.78 5.26 -1.82
N VAL A 28 1.13 4.43 -2.61
CA VAL A 28 1.12 4.56 -4.08
C VAL A 28 0.48 5.88 -4.54
N VAL A 29 -0.55 6.38 -3.85
CA VAL A 29 -1.16 7.68 -4.18
C VAL A 29 -0.16 8.83 -4.00
N THR A 30 0.73 8.77 -3.00
CA THR A 30 1.73 9.84 -2.79
C THR A 30 2.74 10.00 -3.94
N MET A 31 2.84 9.03 -4.86
CA MET A 31 3.69 9.11 -6.06
C MET A 31 3.42 10.37 -6.91
N VAL A 32 2.20 10.90 -6.86
CA VAL A 32 1.81 12.05 -7.68
C VAL A 32 2.30 13.38 -7.12
N LEU A 33 2.80 13.42 -5.88
CA LEU A 33 3.23 14.66 -5.22
C LEU A 33 4.46 15.28 -5.90
N SER A 34 5.45 14.46 -6.27
CA SER A 34 6.57 14.88 -7.11
C SER A 34 7.38 13.68 -7.61
N LYS A 35 8.31 13.93 -8.54
CA LYS A 35 9.28 12.92 -8.99
C LYS A 35 10.05 12.27 -7.83
N ARG A 36 10.36 13.04 -6.79
CA ARG A 36 11.06 12.57 -5.60
C ARG A 36 10.24 11.53 -4.84
N TRP A 37 8.96 11.82 -4.59
CA TRP A 37 8.06 10.88 -3.91
C TRP A 37 7.85 9.61 -4.72
N LYS A 38 7.71 9.73 -6.05
CA LYS A 38 7.63 8.59 -6.97
C LYS A 38 8.81 7.62 -6.81
N CYS A 39 10.04 8.12 -6.68
CA CYS A 39 11.22 7.27 -6.51
C CYS A 39 11.32 6.65 -5.11
N ILE A 40 10.79 7.31 -4.08
CA ILE A 40 10.91 6.83 -2.70
C ILE A 40 9.89 5.73 -2.38
N VAL A 41 8.66 5.82 -2.91
CA VAL A 41 7.60 4.85 -2.60
C VAL A 41 7.95 3.40 -2.94
N VAL A 42 8.78 3.15 -3.95
CA VAL A 42 9.20 1.80 -4.36
C VAL A 42 10.20 1.19 -3.38
N LEU A 43 10.79 2.01 -2.51
CA LEU A 43 11.76 1.61 -1.49
C LEU A 43 11.14 1.44 -0.09
N VAL A 44 9.81 1.56 0.04
CA VAL A 44 9.16 1.48 1.34
C VAL A 44 9.32 0.06 1.93
N PRO A 45 9.95 -0.10 3.10
CA PRO A 45 10.27 -1.42 3.66
C PRO A 45 9.06 -2.13 4.29
N ARG A 46 7.95 -1.43 4.51
CA ARG A 46 6.75 -1.96 5.16
C ARG A 46 5.54 -1.76 4.28
N LEU A 47 4.94 -2.86 3.85
CA LEU A 47 3.76 -2.85 2.99
C LEU A 47 2.58 -3.46 3.74
N GLU A 48 1.52 -2.69 3.90
CA GLU A 48 0.24 -3.17 4.43
C GLU A 48 -0.84 -3.07 3.37
N TYR A 49 -1.46 -4.20 3.05
CA TYR A 49 -2.59 -4.29 2.13
C TYR A 49 -3.84 -4.69 2.89
N ASP A 50 -4.88 -3.87 2.83
CA ASP A 50 -6.16 -4.15 3.48
C ASP A 50 -7.28 -4.30 2.45
N TYR A 51 -7.82 -5.52 2.35
CA TYR A 51 -8.93 -5.84 1.47
C TYR A 51 -10.19 -5.01 1.77
N ALA A 52 -10.44 -4.65 3.03
CA ALA A 52 -11.58 -3.81 3.41
C ALA A 52 -11.53 -2.44 2.74
N MET A 53 -10.35 -1.92 2.39
CA MET A 53 -10.20 -0.67 1.63
C MET A 53 -10.65 -0.74 0.17
N TYR A 54 -11.02 -1.95 -0.29
CA TYR A 54 -11.50 -2.25 -1.65
C TYR A 54 -12.93 -2.83 -1.63
N GLN A 55 -13.58 -2.92 -0.47
CA GLN A 55 -14.86 -3.61 -0.30
C GLN A 55 -16.05 -2.91 -0.98
N TYR A 56 -16.02 -1.58 -1.09
CA TYR A 56 -17.09 -0.80 -1.76
C TYR A 56 -17.17 -1.04 -3.27
N LEU A 57 -16.19 -1.75 -3.82
CA LEU A 57 -16.02 -1.92 -5.25
C LEU A 57 -16.40 -3.32 -5.74
N GLY A 58 -16.73 -4.28 -4.87
CA GLY A 58 -17.23 -5.61 -5.26
C GLY A 58 -16.24 -6.48 -6.06
N VAL A 59 -14.94 -6.19 -6.01
CA VAL A 59 -13.97 -6.80 -6.95
C VAL A 59 -12.71 -7.27 -6.23
N GLY A 60 -12.72 -8.53 -5.77
CA GLY A 60 -11.53 -9.16 -5.20
C GLY A 60 -10.37 -9.29 -6.19
N SER A 61 -10.65 -9.37 -7.50
CA SER A 61 -9.61 -9.41 -8.54
C SER A 61 -8.82 -8.10 -8.68
N ARG A 62 -9.38 -6.96 -8.29
CA ARG A 62 -8.70 -5.65 -8.30
C ARG A 62 -7.72 -5.53 -7.15
N PHE A 63 -8.09 -6.04 -5.97
CA PHE A 63 -7.20 -6.10 -4.82
C PHE A 63 -5.96 -6.94 -5.14
N LEU A 64 -6.16 -8.17 -5.61
CA LEU A 64 -5.04 -9.05 -5.96
C LEU A 64 -4.16 -8.46 -7.06
N ARG A 65 -4.76 -7.84 -8.08
CA ARG A 65 -4.01 -7.14 -9.13
C ARG A 65 -3.17 -6.00 -8.55
N PHE A 66 -3.73 -5.21 -7.64
CA PHE A 66 -2.98 -4.13 -6.98
C PHE A 66 -1.81 -4.66 -6.15
N VAL A 67 -2.04 -5.67 -5.32
CA VAL A 67 -0.99 -6.31 -4.52
C VAL A 67 0.13 -6.81 -5.45
N TYR A 68 -0.23 -7.56 -6.48
CA TYR A 68 0.76 -8.12 -7.42
C TYR A 68 1.54 -7.02 -8.16
N SER A 69 0.84 -6.04 -8.74
CA SER A 69 1.51 -4.95 -9.47
C SER A 69 2.41 -4.09 -8.59
N SER A 70 2.01 -3.82 -7.34
CA SER A 70 2.84 -3.03 -6.42
C SER A 70 4.07 -3.80 -5.95
N LEU A 71 3.96 -5.10 -5.66
CA LEU A 71 5.11 -5.94 -5.31
C LEU A 71 6.09 -6.09 -6.47
N LEU A 72 5.62 -6.17 -7.72
CA LEU A 72 6.50 -6.19 -8.90
C LEU A 72 7.31 -4.90 -9.09
N LEU A 73 6.79 -3.77 -8.63
CA LEU A 73 7.44 -2.47 -8.71
C LEU A 73 8.28 -2.15 -7.47
N HIS A 74 8.31 -3.04 -6.49
CA HIS A 74 9.03 -2.82 -5.24
C HIS A 74 10.52 -3.10 -5.43
N GLU A 75 11.36 -2.16 -4.97
CA GLU A 75 12.81 -2.16 -5.18
C GLU A 75 13.60 -2.11 -3.86
N ALA A 76 12.93 -2.15 -2.70
CA ALA A 76 13.65 -2.08 -1.43
C ALA A 76 14.52 -3.34 -1.25
N PRO A 77 15.79 -3.19 -0.83
CA PRO A 77 16.70 -4.33 -0.67
C PRO A 77 16.24 -5.31 0.41
N VAL A 78 15.49 -4.81 1.40
CA VAL A 78 14.90 -5.60 2.49
C VAL A 78 13.46 -5.16 2.68
N LEU A 79 12.54 -6.13 2.66
CA LEU A 79 11.16 -5.95 3.07
C LEU A 79 11.04 -6.32 4.56
N GLU A 80 10.97 -5.31 5.42
CA GLU A 80 10.85 -5.49 6.87
C GLU A 80 9.50 -6.09 7.28
N SER A 81 8.43 -5.72 6.57
CA SER A 81 7.08 -6.17 6.89
C SER A 81 6.21 -6.25 5.66
N LEU A 82 5.48 -7.35 5.53
CA LEU A 82 4.41 -7.54 4.56
C LEU A 82 3.15 -7.98 5.31
N CYS A 83 2.13 -7.13 5.34
CA CYS A 83 0.85 -7.43 5.99
C CYS A 83 -0.27 -7.50 4.94
N LEU A 84 -1.01 -8.61 4.95
CA LEU A 84 -2.17 -8.84 4.07
C LEU A 84 -3.40 -9.05 4.96
N LYS A 85 -4.26 -8.04 5.07
CA LYS A 85 -5.54 -8.12 5.80
C LYS A 85 -6.63 -8.55 4.82
N LEU A 86 -7.00 -9.83 4.89
CA LEU A 86 -8.03 -10.41 4.04
C LEU A 86 -9.36 -10.47 4.80
N TYR A 87 -10.28 -9.57 4.48
CA TYR A 87 -11.66 -9.68 4.98
C TYR A 87 -12.45 -10.62 4.08
N ARG A 88 -12.53 -11.91 4.46
CA ARG A 88 -13.50 -12.82 3.86
C ARG A 88 -14.87 -12.36 4.34
N LYS A 89 -15.68 -11.76 3.46
CA LYS A 89 -17.12 -11.70 3.69
C LYS A 89 -17.60 -13.15 3.67
N SER A 90 -17.69 -13.76 4.84
CA SER A 90 -18.44 -15.00 5.05
C SER A 90 -19.90 -14.68 4.73
N GLY A 91 -20.24 -14.60 3.44
CA GLY A 91 -21.54 -15.09 3.03
C GLY A 91 -21.52 -16.57 3.39
N VAL A 92 -22.46 -16.99 4.23
CA VAL A 92 -22.74 -18.39 4.56
C VAL A 92 -22.46 -19.25 3.34
N LEU A 93 -21.31 -19.92 3.34
CA LEU A 93 -20.90 -20.86 2.31
C LEU A 93 -20.65 -22.13 3.07
N ASP A 94 -21.60 -23.03 2.87
CA ASP A 94 -21.66 -24.38 3.39
C ASP A 94 -20.28 -24.96 3.65
N ILE A 95 -19.99 -25.17 4.92
CA ILE A 95 -18.98 -26.14 5.39
C ILE A 95 -19.47 -27.59 5.09
N GLY A 96 -20.53 -27.76 4.31
CA GLY A 96 -21.16 -29.04 3.96
C GLY A 96 -20.74 -29.69 2.64
N VAL A 97 -19.61 -29.30 2.02
CA VAL A 97 -19.08 -30.02 0.83
C VAL A 97 -17.59 -30.29 0.99
N TRP A 98 -17.21 -30.92 2.10
CA TRP A 98 -16.00 -31.74 2.22
C TRP A 98 -16.26 -32.87 3.22
N VAL A 99 -17.13 -33.80 2.85
CA VAL A 99 -17.10 -35.22 3.26
C VAL A 99 -17.44 -36.05 2.03
#